data_AF-A0A7S3W2Z9-F1
#
_entry.id   AF-A0A7S3W2Z9-F1
#
_cell.length_a   1.000
_cell.length_b   1.000
_cell.length_c   1.000
_cell.angle_alpha   90.00
_cell.angle_beta   90.00
_cell.angle_gamma   90.00
#
_symmetry.space_group_name_H-M   'P 1'
#
loop_
_entity.id
_entity.type
_entity.pdbx_description
1 polymer ?
#
loop_
_entity_poly.entity_id
_entity_poly.type
_entity_poly.pdbx_seq_one_letter_code
_entity_poly.pdbx_strand_id
1 'polypeptide(L)'
;MHRMVADYFDLWFPTPEEAAADAELRCWLEALVGELVHTAPLLPALRGFGQAELRAFAIDAVTRCVFEVTAHHEHYGGVAVYAQDVRFCSFAWPVGERCGTKITAVTQATLMAATSFPMPPLLNRKPGLDAFSLASFLRAPSDEAMPRLEEACRRFEEGTLSLVRRCDEFVAQADRRPAPWNHGLWSFNPRYFEASVSV
;
A
#
# COMPACT_ATOMS: atom_id res chain seq x y z
N MET A 1 -0.95 -1.22 9.28
CA MET A 1 0.27 -1.62 8.54
C MET A 1 1.49 -1.59 9.45
N HIS A 2 1.93 -0.44 9.98
CA HIS A 2 3.10 -0.36 10.88
C HIS A 2 3.13 -1.43 11.97
N ARG A 3 2.04 -1.56 12.76
CA ARG A 3 1.96 -2.59 13.82
C ARG A 3 2.14 -4.01 13.29
N MET A 4 1.57 -4.35 12.13
CA MET A 4 1.74 -5.69 11.54
C MET A 4 3.20 -5.95 11.15
N VAL A 5 3.86 -4.95 10.54
CA VAL A 5 5.28 -5.05 10.18
C VAL A 5 6.15 -5.17 11.42
N ALA A 6 5.90 -4.36 12.45
CA ALA A 6 6.60 -4.43 13.72
C ALA A 6 6.40 -5.78 14.42
N ASP A 7 5.15 -6.26 14.52
CA ASP A 7 4.82 -7.58 15.10
C ASP A 7 5.54 -8.71 14.34
N TYR A 8 5.64 -8.63 13.00
CA TYR A 8 6.39 -9.59 12.18
C TYR A 8 7.91 -9.47 12.38
N PHE A 9 8.42 -8.25 12.47
CA PHE A 9 9.84 -7.98 12.77
C PHE A 9 10.24 -8.51 14.15
N ASP A 10 9.37 -8.39 15.15
CA ASP A 10 9.58 -8.91 16.51
C ASP A 10 9.69 -10.45 16.55
N LEU A 11 9.21 -11.16 15.52
CA LEU A 11 9.39 -12.60 15.40
C LEU A 11 10.81 -12.95 14.95
N TRP A 12 11.30 -12.27 13.92
CA TRP A 12 12.60 -12.55 13.28
C TRP A 12 13.79 -11.85 13.96
N PHE A 13 13.54 -10.65 14.50
CA PHE A 13 14.51 -9.83 15.21
C PHE A 13 13.93 -9.35 16.55
N PRO A 14 13.83 -10.27 17.55
CA PRO A 14 13.45 -9.96 18.92
C PRO A 14 14.19 -8.77 19.53
N THR A 15 15.46 -8.56 19.15
CA THR A 15 16.30 -7.49 19.68
C THR A 15 16.85 -6.54 18.59
N PRO A 16 17.15 -5.27 18.93
CA PRO A 16 17.86 -4.35 18.04
C PRO A 16 19.22 -4.87 17.57
N GLU A 17 19.93 -5.59 18.43
CA GLU A 17 21.23 -6.18 18.15
C GLU A 17 21.15 -7.21 17.03
N GLU A 18 20.14 -8.09 17.06
CA GLU A 18 19.90 -9.10 16.03
C GLU A 18 19.56 -8.46 14.68
N ALA A 19 18.67 -7.45 14.67
CA ALA A 19 18.35 -6.71 13.44
C ALA A 19 19.59 -6.02 12.85
N ALA A 20 20.46 -5.48 13.69
CA ALA A 20 21.68 -4.79 13.25
C ALA A 20 22.81 -5.73 12.84
N ALA A 21 22.82 -6.95 13.35
CA ALA A 21 23.76 -8.00 12.96
C ALA A 21 23.39 -8.65 11.62
N ASP A 22 22.14 -8.49 11.16
CA ASP A 22 21.67 -9.06 9.90
C ASP A 22 22.28 -8.33 8.69
N ALA A 23 23.21 -9.01 8.02
CA ALA A 23 23.94 -8.46 6.89
C ALA A 23 23.06 -8.26 5.65
N GLU A 24 22.03 -9.10 5.45
CA GLU A 24 21.13 -9.00 4.31
C GLU A 24 20.20 -7.81 4.45
N LEU A 25 19.63 -7.61 5.63
CA LEU A 25 18.80 -6.46 5.98
C LEU A 25 19.59 -5.16 5.82
N ARG A 26 20.83 -5.12 6.32
CA ARG A 26 21.69 -3.94 6.15
C ARG A 26 21.99 -3.68 4.67
N CYS A 27 22.34 -4.71 3.91
CA CYS A 27 22.61 -4.59 2.48
C CYS A 27 21.37 -4.07 1.73
N TRP A 28 20.19 -4.60 2.05
CA TRP A 28 18.94 -4.18 1.45
C TRP A 28 18.61 -2.70 1.76
N LEU A 29 18.79 -2.26 3.01
CA LEU A 29 18.55 -0.86 3.39
C LEU A 29 19.54 0.09 2.73
N GLU A 30 20.83 -0.28 2.68
CA GLU A 30 21.85 0.52 2.00
C GLU A 30 21.58 0.60 0.50
N ALA A 31 21.12 -0.48 -0.14
CA ALA A 31 20.72 -0.46 -1.55
C ALA A 31 19.46 0.41 -1.76
N LEU A 32 18.43 0.25 -0.92
CA LEU A 32 17.20 1.04 -0.99
C LEU A 32 17.48 2.55 -0.91
N VAL A 33 18.40 2.96 -0.03
CA VAL A 33 18.77 4.36 0.13
C VAL A 33 19.78 4.80 -0.95
N GLY A 34 20.79 3.98 -1.23
CA GLY A 34 21.94 4.32 -2.07
C GLY A 34 21.66 4.35 -3.56
N GLU A 35 20.71 3.54 -4.06
CA GLU A 35 20.45 3.38 -5.49
C GLU A 35 19.44 4.41 -6.05
N LEU A 36 18.70 5.11 -5.18
CA LEU A 36 17.74 6.12 -5.63
C LEU A 36 18.39 7.52 -5.61
N VAL A 37 18.32 8.24 -6.74
CA VAL A 37 18.95 9.56 -6.94
C VAL A 37 18.68 10.55 -5.79
N HIS A 38 17.46 10.55 -5.25
CA HIS A 38 17.05 11.49 -4.21
C HIS A 38 17.43 11.07 -2.79
N THR A 39 17.64 9.78 -2.53
CA THR A 39 18.01 9.28 -1.19
C THR A 39 19.48 8.90 -1.08
N ALA A 40 20.19 8.74 -2.20
CA ALA A 40 21.62 8.39 -2.20
C ALA A 40 22.49 9.31 -1.32
N PRO A 41 22.24 10.64 -1.25
CA PRO A 41 22.98 11.51 -0.32
C PRO A 41 22.77 11.19 1.17
N LEU A 42 21.74 10.43 1.53
CA LEU A 42 21.42 10.04 2.91
C LEU A 42 22.15 8.74 3.34
N LEU A 43 22.82 8.03 2.42
CA LEU A 43 23.51 6.78 2.71
C LEU A 43 24.55 6.90 3.85
N PRO A 44 25.37 7.96 3.94
CA PRO A 44 26.28 8.14 5.07
C PRO A 44 25.56 8.26 6.42
N ALA A 45 24.37 8.87 6.45
CA ALA A 45 23.57 9.00 7.65
C ALA A 45 23.03 7.64 8.10
N LEU A 46 22.49 6.84 7.16
CA LEU A 46 22.04 5.47 7.42
C LEU A 46 23.15 4.60 8.03
N ARG A 47 24.38 4.69 7.49
CA ARG A 47 25.55 3.94 8.00
C ARG A 47 25.96 4.34 9.42
N GLY A 48 25.57 5.53 9.86
CA GLY A 48 25.82 6.06 11.20
C GLY A 48 24.73 5.69 12.22
N PHE A 49 23.64 5.03 11.81
CA PHE A 49 22.56 4.66 12.73
C PHE A 49 23.03 3.67 13.80
N GLY A 50 22.58 3.90 15.03
CA GLY A 50 22.66 2.91 16.09
C GLY A 50 21.71 1.73 15.84
N GLN A 51 21.85 0.68 16.65
CA GLN A 51 21.09 -0.58 16.48
C GLN A 51 19.57 -0.35 16.53
N ALA A 52 19.10 0.44 17.50
CA ALA A 52 17.68 0.78 17.63
C ALA A 52 17.15 1.62 16.47
N GLU A 53 17.96 2.56 15.95
CA GLU A 53 17.60 3.42 14.84
C GLU A 53 17.52 2.63 13.53
N LEU A 54 18.48 1.73 13.28
CA LEU A 54 18.47 0.87 12.11
C LEU A 54 17.24 -0.04 12.08
N ARG A 55 16.89 -0.62 13.23
CA ARG A 55 15.68 -1.44 13.37
C ARG A 55 14.41 -0.65 13.13
N ALA A 56 14.29 0.54 13.73
CA ALA A 56 13.15 1.41 13.52
C ALA A 56 13.01 1.81 12.04
N PHE A 57 14.13 2.20 11.41
CA PHE A 57 14.17 2.53 9.99
C PHE A 57 13.77 1.35 9.10
N ALA A 58 14.19 0.13 9.43
CA ALA A 58 13.78 -1.07 8.69
C ALA A 58 12.26 -1.28 8.74
N ILE A 59 11.66 -1.18 9.93
CA ILE A 59 10.22 -1.30 10.11
C ILE A 59 9.48 -0.21 9.33
N ASP A 60 9.96 1.04 9.40
CA ASP A 60 9.37 2.16 8.68
C ASP A 60 9.49 2.01 7.16
N ALA A 61 10.65 1.58 6.67
CA ALA A 61 10.89 1.35 5.25
C ALA A 61 9.96 0.26 4.70
N VAL A 62 9.87 -0.90 5.36
CA VAL A 62 8.96 -1.98 4.96
C VAL A 62 7.50 -1.53 5.08
N THR A 63 7.14 -0.82 6.15
CA THR A 63 5.79 -0.26 6.32
C THR A 63 5.45 0.69 5.18
N ARG A 64 6.39 1.55 4.79
CA ARG A 64 6.18 2.49 3.68
C ARG A 64 6.00 1.73 2.38
N CYS A 65 6.85 0.76 2.08
CA CYS A 65 6.69 -0.07 0.88
C CYS A 65 5.32 -0.75 0.83
N VAL A 66 4.88 -1.37 1.93
CA VAL A 66 3.55 -2.01 2.02
C VAL A 66 2.43 -0.99 1.82
N PHE A 67 2.54 0.20 2.42
CA PHE A 67 1.55 1.26 2.26
C PHE A 67 1.48 1.77 0.81
N GLU A 68 2.65 1.98 0.18
CA GLU A 68 2.78 2.46 -1.19
C GLU A 68 2.09 1.52 -2.18
N VAL A 69 2.38 0.22 -2.08
CA VAL A 69 1.87 -0.79 -3.03
C VAL A 69 0.42 -1.20 -2.80
N THR A 70 -0.19 -0.76 -1.70
CA THR A 70 -1.58 -1.09 -1.37
C THR A 70 -2.43 0.17 -1.34
N ALA A 71 -2.46 0.86 -0.19
CA ALA A 71 -3.32 2.02 0.04
C ALA A 71 -3.02 3.20 -0.89
N HIS A 72 -1.74 3.49 -1.14
CA HIS A 72 -1.37 4.67 -1.94
C HIS A 72 -1.55 4.42 -3.43
N HIS A 73 -1.21 3.22 -3.91
CA HIS A 73 -1.51 2.83 -5.29
C HIS A 73 -3.01 2.87 -5.57
N GLU A 74 -3.87 2.32 -4.71
CA GLU A 74 -5.33 2.46 -4.91
C GLU A 74 -5.81 3.91 -4.92
N HIS A 75 -5.20 4.76 -4.10
CA HIS A 75 -5.57 6.17 -4.04
C HIS A 75 -5.36 6.88 -5.39
N TYR A 76 -4.29 6.56 -6.12
CA TYR A 76 -4.00 7.17 -7.43
C TYR A 76 -4.45 6.32 -8.62
N GLY A 77 -4.29 5.00 -8.56
CA GLY A 77 -4.67 4.02 -9.59
C GLY A 77 -6.19 3.94 -9.78
N GLY A 78 -6.94 4.17 -8.69
CA GLY A 78 -8.39 4.35 -8.74
C GLY A 78 -8.85 5.59 -9.52
N VAL A 79 -7.95 6.43 -10.06
CA VAL A 79 -8.34 7.58 -10.90
C VAL A 79 -9.24 7.14 -12.07
N ALA A 80 -9.08 5.92 -12.58
CA ALA A 80 -9.88 5.42 -13.69
C ALA A 80 -11.39 5.34 -13.37
N VAL A 81 -11.78 5.05 -12.12
CA VAL A 81 -13.20 5.08 -11.73
C VAL A 81 -13.75 6.50 -11.62
N TYR A 82 -12.88 7.49 -11.36
CA TYR A 82 -13.25 8.91 -11.32
C TYR A 82 -13.12 9.60 -12.69
N ALA A 83 -12.30 9.05 -13.59
CA ALA A 83 -12.07 9.50 -14.96
C ALA A 83 -13.11 8.95 -15.96
N GLN A 84 -14.16 8.26 -15.49
CA GLN A 84 -15.25 7.77 -16.33
C GLN A 84 -15.98 8.91 -17.07
N ASP A 85 -15.96 10.13 -16.52
CA ASP A 85 -16.26 11.32 -17.30
C ASP A 85 -14.99 11.83 -17.99
N VAL A 86 -14.77 11.40 -19.23
CA VAL A 86 -13.65 11.84 -20.08
C VAL A 86 -13.59 13.36 -20.29
N ARG A 87 -14.64 14.12 -19.93
CA ARG A 87 -14.64 15.59 -19.94
C ARG A 87 -13.93 16.17 -18.71
N PHE A 88 -13.82 15.41 -17.62
CA PHE A 88 -13.17 15.83 -16.37
C PHE A 88 -11.65 15.64 -16.41
N CYS A 89 -11.17 14.58 -17.06
CA CYS A 89 -9.74 14.38 -17.30
C CYS A 89 -9.34 15.07 -18.61
N SER A 90 -9.00 16.35 -18.53
CA SER A 90 -8.45 17.08 -19.67
C SER A 90 -7.06 16.55 -20.03
N PHE A 91 -7.01 15.61 -20.97
CA PHE A 91 -5.77 15.32 -21.68
C PHE A 91 -5.42 16.51 -22.57
N ALA A 92 -4.13 16.78 -22.77
CA ALA A 92 -3.69 17.89 -23.59
C ALA A 92 -4.29 17.77 -25.01
N TRP A 93 -5.06 18.77 -25.41
CA TRP A 93 -5.53 18.92 -26.79
C TRP A 93 -4.66 19.96 -27.50
N PRO A 94 -4.47 19.85 -28.83
CA PRO A 94 -3.88 20.93 -29.59
C PRO A 94 -4.61 22.25 -29.31
N VAL A 95 -3.84 23.33 -29.15
CA VAL A 95 -4.38 24.66 -28.85
C VAL A 95 -5.39 25.05 -29.93
N GLY A 96 -6.61 25.42 -29.52
CA GLY A 96 -7.69 25.84 -30.40
C GLY A 96 -8.72 24.76 -30.74
N GLU A 97 -8.48 23.49 -30.36
CA GLU A 97 -9.43 22.40 -30.57
C GLU A 97 -10.55 22.40 -29.52
N ARG A 98 -11.77 22.06 -29.96
CA ARG A 98 -12.96 21.99 -29.09
C ARG A 98 -13.16 20.63 -28.42
N CYS A 99 -12.52 19.58 -28.95
CA CYS A 99 -12.54 18.23 -28.40
C CYS A 99 -11.32 17.43 -28.88
N GLY A 100 -11.02 16.31 -28.20
CA GLY A 100 -9.97 15.37 -28.63
C GLY A 100 -10.32 14.63 -29.92
N THR A 101 -9.29 14.12 -30.61
CA THR A 101 -9.48 13.29 -31.81
C THR A 101 -10.03 11.90 -31.47
N LYS A 102 -10.51 11.15 -32.47
CA LYS A 102 -10.90 9.74 -32.29
C LYS A 102 -9.75 8.88 -31.74
N ILE A 103 -8.52 9.14 -32.19
CA ILE A 103 -7.32 8.42 -31.70
C ILE A 103 -7.11 8.74 -30.22
N THR A 104 -7.20 10.01 -29.83
CA THR A 104 -7.10 10.44 -28.43
C THR A 104 -8.14 9.72 -27.57
N ALA A 105 -9.39 9.64 -28.01
CA ALA A 105 -10.45 8.94 -27.28
C ALA A 105 -10.17 7.44 -27.12
N VAL A 106 -9.68 6.76 -28.17
CA VAL A 106 -9.30 5.35 -28.09
C VAL A 106 -8.13 5.15 -27.14
N THR A 107 -7.08 5.96 -27.25
CA THR A 107 -5.92 5.89 -26.35
C THR A 107 -6.32 6.10 -24.89
N GLN A 108 -7.21 7.05 -24.61
CA GLN A 108 -7.74 7.28 -23.27
C GLN A 108 -8.50 6.06 -22.75
N ALA A 109 -9.45 5.53 -23.54
CA ALA A 109 -10.22 4.36 -23.15
C ALA A 109 -9.32 3.13 -22.90
N THR A 110 -8.31 2.91 -23.76
CA THR A 110 -7.35 1.83 -23.59
C THR A 110 -6.49 2.02 -22.35
N LEU A 111 -5.98 3.23 -22.09
CA LEU A 111 -5.20 3.52 -20.88
C LEU A 111 -6.03 3.26 -19.63
N MET A 112 -7.26 3.80 -19.55
CA MET A 112 -8.13 3.59 -18.40
C MET A 112 -8.52 2.12 -18.21
N ALA A 113 -8.80 1.40 -19.30
CA ALA A 113 -9.07 -0.03 -19.23
C ALA A 113 -7.85 -0.83 -18.74
N ALA A 114 -6.65 -0.48 -19.21
CA ALA A 114 -5.41 -1.12 -18.80
C ALA A 114 -5.12 -0.87 -17.32
N THR A 115 -5.30 0.34 -16.81
CA THR A 115 -5.08 0.66 -15.39
C THR A 115 -6.19 0.18 -14.47
N SER A 116 -7.21 -0.53 -14.99
CA SER A 116 -8.36 -1.03 -14.21
C SER A 116 -8.41 -2.56 -14.12
N PHE A 117 -7.32 -3.27 -14.43
CA PHE A 117 -7.28 -4.72 -14.27
C PHE A 117 -7.33 -5.11 -12.79
N PRO A 118 -8.31 -5.94 -12.36
CA PRO A 118 -8.49 -6.26 -10.96
C PRO A 118 -7.38 -7.16 -10.43
N MET A 119 -6.89 -6.88 -9.23
CA MET A 119 -5.87 -7.68 -8.55
C MET A 119 -6.42 -8.41 -7.32
N PRO A 120 -5.64 -9.36 -6.75
CA PRO A 120 -6.00 -9.98 -5.49
C PRO A 120 -6.21 -8.91 -4.39
N PRO A 121 -7.39 -8.88 -3.77
CA PRO A 121 -7.71 -7.92 -2.74
C PRO A 121 -6.94 -8.23 -1.46
N LEU A 122 -6.58 -7.17 -0.71
CA LEU A 122 -5.85 -7.27 0.56
C LEU A 122 -6.66 -7.97 1.66
N LEU A 123 -7.99 -7.81 1.66
CA LEU A 123 -8.87 -8.32 2.74
C LEU A 123 -9.83 -9.42 2.32
N ASN A 124 -10.18 -9.52 1.03
CA ASN A 124 -11.27 -10.40 0.61
C ASN A 124 -10.75 -11.82 0.36
N ARG A 125 -10.93 -12.67 1.38
CA ARG A 125 -10.96 -14.13 1.23
C ARG A 125 -12.06 -14.50 0.23
N LYS A 126 -11.70 -14.65 -1.05
CA LYS A 126 -12.60 -15.20 -2.07
C LYS A 126 -12.39 -16.71 -2.09
N PRO A 127 -13.45 -17.53 -2.04
CA PRO A 127 -13.33 -18.99 -2.21
C PRO A 127 -12.47 -19.35 -3.45
N GLY A 128 -11.37 -20.07 -3.23
CA GLY A 128 -10.38 -20.40 -4.28
C GLY A 128 -9.19 -19.44 -4.39
N LEU A 129 -9.26 -18.27 -3.75
CA LEU A 129 -8.16 -17.32 -3.50
C LEU A 129 -7.90 -17.15 -1.98
N ASP A 130 -8.52 -17.95 -1.12
CA ASP A 130 -8.28 -17.97 0.33
C ASP A 130 -6.82 -18.33 0.69
N ALA A 131 -6.07 -18.87 -0.27
CA ALA A 131 -4.61 -19.03 -0.22
C ALA A 131 -3.86 -17.70 -0.07
N PHE A 132 -4.53 -16.56 -0.32
CA PHE A 132 -3.94 -15.23 -0.20
C PHE A 132 -4.09 -14.58 1.20
N SER A 133 -4.40 -15.36 2.23
CA SER A 133 -4.35 -14.85 3.60
C SER A 133 -2.90 -14.51 3.98
N LEU A 134 -2.68 -13.42 4.73
CA LEU A 134 -1.34 -13.04 5.19
C LEU A 134 -0.65 -14.17 5.97
N ALA A 135 -1.41 -14.93 6.77
CA ALA A 135 -0.89 -16.06 7.53
C ALA A 135 -0.46 -17.24 6.64
N SER A 136 -0.97 -17.33 5.41
CA SER A 136 -0.58 -18.35 4.42
C SER A 136 0.70 -17.97 3.66
N PHE A 137 1.00 -16.67 3.54
CA PHE A 137 2.20 -16.18 2.85
C PHE A 137 3.38 -15.93 3.77
N LEU A 138 3.12 -15.40 4.96
CA LEU A 138 4.16 -15.08 5.92
C LEU A 138 4.65 -16.35 6.60
N ARG A 139 5.94 -16.37 6.95
CA ARG A 139 6.56 -17.48 7.67
C ARG A 139 7.07 -16.99 9.02
N ALA A 140 6.92 -17.83 10.03
CA ALA A 140 7.58 -17.62 11.31
C ALA A 140 8.99 -18.26 11.28
N PRO A 141 9.93 -17.81 12.12
CA PRO A 141 11.27 -18.41 12.22
C PRO A 141 11.24 -19.85 12.78
N SER A 142 10.17 -20.25 13.47
CA SER A 142 9.96 -21.59 13.99
C SER A 142 8.48 -21.91 14.17
N ASP A 143 8.15 -23.19 14.37
CA ASP A 143 6.78 -23.64 14.64
C ASP A 143 6.25 -23.06 15.96
N GLU A 144 7.10 -22.83 16.97
CA GLU A 144 6.67 -22.19 18.23
C GLU A 144 6.28 -20.72 18.06
N ALA A 145 6.80 -20.05 17.03
CA ALA A 145 6.48 -18.65 16.73
C ALA A 145 5.21 -18.50 15.86
N MET A 146 4.70 -19.59 15.27
CA MET A 146 3.51 -19.56 14.41
C MET A 146 2.25 -19.00 15.10
N PRO A 147 1.90 -19.36 16.34
CA PRO A 147 0.73 -18.79 17.01
C PRO A 147 0.82 -17.27 17.18
N ARG A 148 2.03 -16.72 17.38
CA ARG A 148 2.25 -15.27 17.48
C ARG A 148 2.05 -14.59 16.12
N LEU A 149 2.48 -15.23 15.03
CA LEU A 149 2.25 -14.75 13.66
C LEU A 149 0.76 -14.74 13.31
N GLU A 150 0.05 -15.84 13.59
CA GLU A 150 -1.39 -15.95 13.34
C GLU A 150 -2.17 -14.86 14.09
N GLU A 151 -1.80 -14.63 15.35
CA GLU A 151 -2.38 -13.58 16.18
C GLU A 151 -2.09 -12.17 15.62
N ALA A 152 -0.87 -11.90 15.15
CA ALA A 152 -0.54 -10.63 14.50
C ALA A 152 -1.38 -10.40 13.22
N CYS A 153 -1.48 -11.43 12.37
CA CYS A 153 -2.31 -11.43 11.16
C CYS A 153 -3.80 -11.19 11.50
N ARG A 154 -4.33 -11.87 12.51
CA ARG A 154 -5.72 -11.69 12.98
C ARG A 154 -5.98 -10.26 13.45
N ARG A 155 -5.09 -9.69 14.27
CA ARG A 155 -5.20 -8.30 14.72
C ARG A 155 -5.15 -7.31 13.56
N PHE A 156 -4.32 -7.56 12.56
CA PHE A 156 -4.27 -6.74 11.36
C PHE A 156 -5.60 -6.80 10.60
N GLU A 157 -6.15 -7.99 10.37
CA GLU A 157 -7.43 -8.19 9.70
C GLU A 157 -8.57 -7.48 10.45
N GLU A 158 -8.67 -7.67 11.76
CA GLU A 158 -9.67 -7.02 12.62
C GLU A 158 -9.56 -5.50 12.62
N GLY A 159 -8.34 -4.98 12.76
CA GLY A 159 -8.07 -3.55 12.72
C GLY A 159 -8.45 -2.94 11.37
N THR A 160 -8.20 -3.66 10.29
CA THR A 160 -8.52 -3.19 8.94
C THR A 160 -10.02 -3.27 8.66
N LEU A 161 -10.72 -4.32 9.08
CA LEU A 161 -12.19 -4.42 9.01
C LEU A 161 -12.88 -3.35 9.88
N SER A 162 -12.28 -2.99 11.02
CA SER A 162 -12.74 -1.85 11.83
C SER A 162 -12.65 -0.54 11.06
N LEU A 163 -11.54 -0.31 10.34
CA LEU A 163 -11.39 0.87 9.48
C LEU A 163 -12.41 0.88 8.33
N VAL A 164 -12.66 -0.26 7.68
CA VAL A 164 -13.70 -0.40 6.65
C VAL A 164 -15.06 0.07 7.18
N ARG A 165 -15.48 -0.40 8.36
CA ARG A 165 -16.74 0.01 8.98
C ARG A 165 -16.81 1.52 9.22
N ARG A 166 -15.73 2.12 9.75
CA ARG A 166 -15.65 3.57 9.98
C ARG A 166 -15.73 4.37 8.67
N CYS A 167 -15.11 3.88 7.59
CA CYS A 167 -15.22 4.49 6.27
C CYS A 167 -16.66 4.41 5.74
N ASP A 168 -17.31 3.25 5.84
CA ASP A 168 -18.70 3.06 5.42
C ASP A 168 -19.66 3.99 6.20
N GLU A 169 -19.48 4.10 7.52
CA GLU A 169 -20.24 5.02 8.38
C GLU A 169 -20.02 6.50 7.99
N PHE A 170 -18.78 6.88 7.69
CA PHE A 170 -18.45 8.23 7.22
C PHE A 170 -19.14 8.54 5.89
N VAL A 171 -19.10 7.61 4.94
CA VAL A 171 -19.74 7.73 3.62
C VAL A 171 -21.26 7.81 3.75
N ALA A 172 -21.87 7.04 4.65
CA ALA A 172 -23.31 7.04 4.88
C ALA A 172 -23.86 8.40 5.37
N GLN A 173 -22.99 9.29 5.86
CA GLN A 173 -23.33 10.63 6.33
C GLN A 173 -22.91 11.73 5.33
N ALA A 174 -22.52 11.38 4.11
CA ALA A 174 -22.04 12.31 3.10
C ALA A 174 -23.01 13.46 2.80
N ASP A 175 -24.30 13.15 2.67
CA ASP A 175 -25.39 14.09 2.38
C ASP A 175 -25.58 15.17 3.45
N ARG A 176 -25.17 14.89 4.70
CA ARG A 176 -25.35 15.78 5.86
C ARG A 176 -24.16 16.71 6.11
N ARG A 177 -23.06 16.55 5.38
CA ARG A 177 -21.81 17.28 5.64
C ARG A 177 -21.64 18.42 4.63
N PRO A 178 -21.06 19.55 5.04
CA PRO A 178 -20.75 20.63 4.11
C PRO A 178 -19.56 20.24 3.21
N ALA A 179 -19.52 20.78 1.99
CA ALA A 179 -18.35 20.67 1.13
C ALA A 179 -17.11 21.31 1.81
N PRO A 180 -15.89 20.72 1.65
CA PRO A 180 -15.57 19.53 0.84
C PRO A 180 -15.71 18.20 1.60
N TRP A 181 -16.27 18.19 2.82
CA TRP A 181 -16.35 17.00 3.67
C TRP A 181 -17.49 16.04 3.31
N ASN A 182 -18.29 16.37 2.29
CA ASN A 182 -19.34 15.51 1.76
C ASN A 182 -18.83 14.46 0.77
N HIS A 183 -17.53 14.46 0.43
CA HIS A 183 -16.95 13.39 -0.38
C HIS A 183 -16.79 12.10 0.43
N GLY A 184 -16.93 10.96 -0.24
CA GLY A 184 -16.71 9.65 0.38
C GLY A 184 -15.23 9.30 0.49
N LEU A 185 -14.90 8.35 1.36
CA LEU A 185 -13.54 7.83 1.56
C LEU A 185 -13.30 6.53 0.79
N TRP A 186 -13.91 6.35 -0.38
CA TRP A 186 -13.82 5.09 -1.12
C TRP A 186 -12.37 4.74 -1.49
N SER A 187 -11.57 5.72 -1.91
CA SER A 187 -10.14 5.52 -2.23
C SER A 187 -9.24 5.24 -1.01
N PHE A 188 -9.75 5.41 0.22
CA PHE A 188 -9.03 5.06 1.45
C PHE A 188 -9.71 3.92 2.23
N ASN A 189 -10.79 3.36 1.71
CA ASN A 189 -11.51 2.27 2.35
C ASN A 189 -10.77 0.96 2.04
N PRO A 190 -10.20 0.28 3.05
CA PRO A 190 -9.37 -0.90 2.81
C PRO A 190 -10.07 -2.08 2.14
N ARG A 191 -11.42 -2.06 2.06
CA ARG A 191 -12.20 -3.03 1.29
C ARG A 191 -11.74 -3.10 -0.17
N TYR A 192 -11.24 -1.99 -0.69
CA TYR A 192 -10.84 -1.86 -2.09
C TYR A 192 -9.32 -1.96 -2.27
N PHE A 193 -8.54 -2.08 -1.20
CA PHE A 193 -7.09 -2.20 -1.33
C PHE A 193 -6.71 -3.52 -1.99
N GLU A 194 -5.86 -3.41 -3.00
CA GLU A 194 -5.17 -4.53 -3.63
C GLU A 194 -3.87 -4.82 -2.88
N ALA A 195 -3.32 -6.03 -3.04
CA ALA A 195 -2.11 -6.46 -2.34
C ALA A 195 -0.79 -6.03 -3.04
N SER A 196 -0.86 -5.47 -4.24
CA SER A 196 0.31 -5.15 -5.07
C SER A 196 -0.02 -4.16 -6.19
N VAL A 197 0.99 -3.45 -6.69
CA VAL A 197 0.93 -2.67 -7.93
C VAL A 197 1.15 -3.57 -9.14
N SER A 198 0.21 -3.58 -10.10
CA SER A 198 0.36 -4.33 -11.36
C SER A 198 0.27 -3.48 -12.63
N VAL A 199 -0.36 -2.30 -12.55
CA VAL A 199 -0.51 -1.33 -13.64
C VAL A 199 -0.47 0.10 -13.10
#